data_AF-A0A3N5J0Y9-F1
#
_entry.id   AF-A0A3N5J0Y9-F1
#
_cell.length_a   1.000
_cell.length_b   1.000
_cell.length_c   1.000
_cell.angle_alpha   90.00
_cell.angle_beta   90.00
_cell.angle_gamma   90.00
#
_symmetry.space_group_name_H-M   'P 1'
#
loop_
_entity.id
_entity.type
_entity.pdbx_description
1 polymer ?
#
loop_
_entity_poly.entity_id
_entity_poly.type
_entity_poly.pdbx_seq_one_letter_code
_entity_poly.pdbx_strand_id
1 'polypeptide(L)'
;MGAVGLPCQIRALTNLDNYLSRKGGSLSGVDLKIGLFCTWSLPLKKMQEKIREQGIHDPVVKYDIPPPPAEEFQVFTRKKTYTFPLTEIRPLVPRGCLACGDMTAEGADISVGSAEGVPGWNTVLIRSEKGRQLLKEAQSKNLLEIEPLPEKNERHLRTAAGLKKSRARALREEILA
;
A
#
# COMPACT_ATOMS: atom_id res chain seq x y z
N MET A 1 -13.03 -3.79 -16.52
CA MET A 1 -13.09 -4.04 -15.05
C MET A 1 -12.08 -3.14 -14.35
N GLY A 2 -12.30 -2.80 -13.07
CA GLY A 2 -11.29 -2.15 -12.23
C GLY A 2 -10.57 -3.17 -11.34
N ALA A 3 -9.27 -3.01 -11.14
CA ALA A 3 -8.46 -3.80 -10.23
C ALA A 3 -7.90 -2.91 -9.12
N VAL A 4 -8.01 -3.36 -7.87
CA VAL A 4 -7.38 -2.73 -6.71
C VAL A 4 -6.28 -3.66 -6.20
N GLY A 5 -5.08 -3.13 -5.96
CA GLY A 5 -3.97 -3.97 -5.50
C GLY A 5 -2.80 -3.23 -4.89
N LEU A 6 -1.96 -3.97 -4.18
CA LEU A 6 -0.67 -3.51 -3.66
C LEU A 6 0.32 -3.24 -4.81
N PRO A 7 1.43 -2.52 -4.55
CA PRO A 7 2.39 -2.16 -5.59
C PRO A 7 2.92 -3.35 -6.40
N CYS A 8 3.16 -4.49 -5.75
CA CYS A 8 3.61 -5.72 -6.43
C CYS A 8 2.53 -6.32 -7.36
N GLN A 9 1.26 -6.27 -6.97
CA GLN A 9 0.14 -6.76 -7.78
C GLN A 9 -0.12 -5.85 -8.97
N ILE A 10 -0.11 -4.52 -8.76
CA ILE A 10 -0.20 -3.54 -9.84
C ILE A 10 0.98 -3.70 -10.81
N ARG A 11 2.19 -3.91 -10.31
CA ARG A 11 3.37 -4.18 -11.15
C ARG A 11 3.19 -5.45 -11.96
N ALA A 12 2.62 -6.51 -11.41
CA ALA A 12 2.34 -7.74 -12.15
C ALA A 12 1.36 -7.49 -13.31
N LEU A 13 0.25 -6.77 -13.06
CA LEU A 13 -0.71 -6.39 -14.10
C LEU A 13 -0.06 -5.54 -15.19
N THR A 14 0.70 -4.51 -14.81
CA THR A 14 1.39 -3.63 -15.76
C THR A 14 2.45 -4.36 -16.58
N ASN A 15 3.19 -5.29 -15.97
CA ASN A 15 4.17 -6.10 -16.70
C ASN A 15 3.49 -7.04 -17.71
N LEU A 16 2.36 -7.67 -17.32
CA LEU A 16 1.58 -8.53 -18.21
C LEU A 16 1.03 -7.75 -19.40
N ASP A 17 0.44 -6.58 -19.15
CA ASP A 17 -0.08 -5.71 -20.19
C ASP A 17 1.00 -5.25 -21.18
N ASN A 18 2.17 -4.85 -20.66
CA ASN A 18 3.33 -4.52 -21.47
C ASN A 18 3.82 -5.72 -22.31
N TYR A 19 3.81 -6.93 -21.74
CA TYR A 19 4.19 -8.14 -22.46
C TYR A 19 3.22 -8.45 -23.60
N LEU A 20 1.91 -8.39 -23.34
CA LEU A 20 0.87 -8.63 -24.34
C LEU A 20 0.90 -7.58 -25.46
N SER A 21 1.09 -6.31 -25.09
CA SER A 21 1.25 -5.19 -26.03
C SER A 21 2.38 -5.43 -27.02
N ARG A 22 3.53 -5.94 -26.54
CA ARG A 22 4.66 -6.33 -27.40
C ARG A 22 4.36 -7.51 -28.33
N LYS A 23 3.32 -8.29 -28.04
CA LYS A 23 2.83 -9.41 -28.86
C LYS A 23 1.64 -9.02 -29.75
N GLY A 24 1.28 -7.74 -29.81
CA GLY A 24 0.14 -7.25 -30.59
C GLY A 24 -1.23 -7.48 -29.94
N GLY A 25 -1.26 -7.92 -28.68
CA GLY A 25 -2.47 -8.03 -27.88
C GLY A 25 -2.57 -6.91 -26.85
N SER A 26 -3.58 -6.96 -26.00
CA SER A 26 -3.68 -6.12 -24.80
C SER A 26 -4.18 -6.96 -23.65
N LEU A 27 -3.95 -6.51 -22.41
CA LEU A 27 -4.62 -7.12 -21.27
C LEU A 27 -6.12 -6.80 -21.35
N SER A 28 -6.89 -7.71 -21.92
CA SER A 28 -8.35 -7.57 -21.96
C SER A 28 -8.93 -7.71 -20.56
N GLY A 29 -9.88 -6.85 -20.24
CA GLY A 29 -10.68 -6.94 -19.02
C GLY A 29 -10.21 -6.08 -17.85
N VAL A 30 -8.96 -5.59 -17.77
CA VAL A 30 -8.52 -4.67 -16.71
C VAL A 30 -8.27 -3.28 -17.27
N ASP A 31 -9.25 -2.40 -17.13
CA ASP A 31 -9.22 -1.06 -17.70
C ASP A 31 -8.75 -0.02 -16.70
N LEU A 32 -8.92 -0.25 -15.41
CA LEU A 32 -8.57 0.72 -14.36
C LEU A 32 -7.76 0.02 -13.27
N LYS A 33 -6.61 0.60 -12.89
CA LYS A 33 -5.74 0.11 -11.82
C LYS A 33 -5.70 1.13 -10.68
N ILE A 34 -6.25 0.76 -9.52
CA ILE A 34 -6.12 1.55 -8.28
C ILE A 34 -5.08 0.86 -7.39
N GLY A 35 -3.96 1.55 -7.18
CA GLY A 35 -2.86 1.07 -6.37
C GLY A 35 -2.97 1.50 -4.92
N LEU A 36 -2.80 0.58 -3.98
CA LEU A 36 -2.71 0.93 -2.55
C LEU A 36 -1.25 1.18 -2.15
N PHE A 37 -1.02 2.17 -1.29
CA PHE A 37 0.30 2.34 -0.69
C PHE A 37 0.65 1.13 0.17
N CYS A 38 1.91 0.71 0.13
CA CYS A 38 2.36 -0.45 0.88
C CYS A 38 3.84 -0.34 1.21
N THR A 39 4.19 -0.49 2.49
CA THR A 39 5.58 -0.59 2.93
C THR A 39 6.02 -2.05 3.04
N TRP A 40 5.16 -2.91 3.56
CA TRP A 40 5.34 -4.36 3.72
C TRP A 40 3.97 -5.02 3.94
N SER A 41 3.91 -6.35 3.92
CA SER A 41 2.70 -7.13 4.21
C SER A 41 3.02 -8.28 5.15
N LEU A 42 2.00 -8.81 5.82
CA LEU A 42 2.12 -9.94 6.74
C LEU A 42 1.38 -11.17 6.18
N PRO A 43 1.94 -12.39 6.28
CA PRO A 43 1.20 -13.60 5.99
C PRO A 43 0.07 -13.77 7.01
N LEU A 44 -1.17 -13.88 6.52
CA LEU A 44 -2.37 -13.93 7.36
C LEU A 44 -2.27 -14.96 8.49
N LYS A 45 -1.84 -16.20 8.17
CA LYS A 45 -1.70 -17.27 9.16
C LYS A 45 -0.72 -16.92 10.27
N LYS A 46 0.49 -16.48 9.92
CA LYS A 46 1.54 -16.09 10.90
C LYS A 46 1.09 -14.93 11.78
N MET A 47 0.43 -13.93 11.19
CA MET A 47 -0.12 -12.79 11.93
C MET A 47 -1.20 -13.27 12.92
N GLN A 48 -2.12 -14.13 12.49
CA GLN A 48 -3.18 -14.68 13.35
C GLN A 48 -2.63 -15.60 14.45
N GLU A 49 -1.59 -16.38 14.17
CA GLU A 49 -0.88 -17.18 15.17
C GLU A 49 -0.27 -16.29 16.25
N LYS A 50 0.52 -15.27 15.85
CA LYS A 50 1.12 -14.30 16.77
C LYS A 50 0.08 -13.59 17.66
N ILE A 51 -1.09 -13.26 17.12
CA ILE A 51 -2.19 -12.65 17.89
C ILE A 51 -2.77 -13.66 18.90
N ARG A 52 -3.00 -14.90 18.48
CA ARG A 52 -3.55 -15.96 19.35
C ARG A 52 -2.60 -16.36 20.47
N GLU A 53 -1.29 -16.34 20.25
CA GLU A 53 -0.27 -16.58 21.27
C GLU A 53 -0.37 -15.61 22.46
N GLN A 54 -0.92 -14.41 22.24
CA GLN A 54 -1.19 -13.43 23.32
C GLN A 54 -2.54 -13.63 24.02
N GLY A 55 -3.22 -14.77 23.79
CA GLY A 55 -4.54 -15.06 24.36
C GLY A 55 -5.68 -14.25 23.76
N ILE A 56 -5.48 -13.65 22.58
CA ILE A 56 -6.49 -12.84 21.91
C ILE A 56 -7.29 -13.74 20.96
N HIS A 57 -8.51 -14.07 21.39
CA HIS A 57 -9.44 -14.92 20.65
C HIS A 57 -10.69 -14.18 20.14
N ASP A 58 -10.87 -12.93 20.57
CA ASP A 58 -12.01 -12.12 20.13
C ASP A 58 -11.94 -11.85 18.61
N PRO A 59 -13.08 -11.86 17.90
CA PRO A 59 -13.12 -11.50 16.49
C PRO A 59 -12.53 -10.11 16.23
N VAL A 60 -11.55 -10.05 15.33
CA VAL A 60 -10.91 -8.81 14.91
C VAL A 60 -11.77 -8.12 13.86
N VAL A 61 -11.98 -6.81 14.04
CA VAL A 61 -12.79 -5.98 13.13
C VAL A 61 -11.94 -5.02 12.29
N LYS A 62 -10.74 -4.67 12.76
CA LYS A 62 -9.81 -3.78 12.04
C LYS A 62 -8.37 -4.08 12.46
N TYR A 63 -7.46 -3.91 11.52
CA TYR A 63 -6.03 -3.79 11.78
C TYR A 63 -5.58 -2.37 11.40
N ASP A 64 -4.58 -1.86 12.09
CA ASP A 64 -3.94 -0.61 11.71
C ASP A 64 -2.43 -0.65 12.00
N ILE A 65 -1.68 0.08 11.20
CA ILE A 65 -0.25 0.34 11.42
C ILE A 65 -0.12 1.85 11.29
N PRO A 66 -0.30 2.60 12.38
CA PRO A 66 -0.25 4.04 12.32
C PRO A 66 1.10 4.51 11.78
N PRO A 67 1.14 5.65 11.09
CA PRO A 67 2.40 6.19 10.59
C PRO A 67 3.37 6.50 11.76
N PRO A 68 4.67 6.62 11.47
CA PRO A 68 5.65 7.07 12.47
C PRO A 68 5.18 8.36 13.17
N PRO A 69 5.46 8.52 14.47
CA PRO A 69 6.38 7.72 15.29
C PRO A 69 5.73 6.58 16.08
N ALA A 70 4.48 6.19 15.79
CA ALA A 70 3.73 5.27 16.65
C ALA A 70 4.41 3.90 16.88
N GLU A 71 5.14 3.39 15.87
CA GLU A 71 5.93 2.14 15.94
C GLU A 71 5.16 0.93 16.51
N GLU A 72 3.85 0.87 16.27
CA GLU A 72 2.96 -0.19 16.74
C GLU A 72 2.08 -0.78 15.63
N PHE A 73 1.64 -2.00 15.85
CA PHE A 73 0.59 -2.69 15.11
C PHE A 73 -0.64 -2.81 16.00
N GLN A 74 -1.76 -2.28 15.55
CA GLN A 74 -3.01 -2.21 16.30
C GLN A 74 -4.00 -3.27 15.80
N VAL A 75 -4.60 -4.01 16.73
CA VAL A 75 -5.63 -5.01 16.50
C VAL A 75 -6.90 -4.58 17.23
N PHE A 76 -7.93 -4.22 16.48
CA PHE A 76 -9.20 -3.76 17.02
C PHE A 76 -10.18 -4.93 17.10
N THR A 77 -10.71 -5.18 18.28
CA THR A 77 -11.85 -6.08 18.48
C THR A 77 -13.08 -5.27 18.88
N ARG A 78 -14.24 -5.92 18.97
CA ARG A 78 -15.45 -5.24 19.49
C ARG A 78 -15.33 -4.82 20.95
N LYS A 79 -14.41 -5.43 21.70
CA LYS A 79 -14.25 -5.17 23.14
C LYS A 79 -13.18 -4.13 23.42
N LYS A 80 -12.02 -4.24 22.75
CA LYS A 80 -10.87 -3.35 22.96
C LYS A 80 -9.88 -3.39 21.81
N THR A 81 -8.93 -2.46 21.84
CA THR A 81 -7.76 -2.45 20.97
C THR A 81 -6.57 -3.07 21.69
N TYR A 82 -5.82 -3.89 20.97
CA TYR A 82 -4.54 -4.43 21.39
C TYR A 82 -3.43 -3.82 20.53
N THR A 83 -2.30 -3.51 21.15
CA THR A 83 -1.14 -2.96 20.45
C THR A 83 0.07 -3.87 20.60
N PHE A 84 0.84 -3.99 19.53
CA PHE A 84 2.05 -4.79 19.47
C PHE A 84 3.19 -3.92 18.97
N PRO A 85 4.39 -3.96 19.57
CA PRO A 85 5.52 -3.22 19.05
C PRO A 85 5.93 -3.76 17.66
N LEU A 86 6.26 -2.88 16.72
CA LEU A 86 6.65 -3.32 15.37
C LEU A 86 7.92 -4.17 15.36
N THR A 87 8.75 -4.11 16.39
CA THR A 87 9.93 -4.99 16.56
C THR A 87 9.54 -6.47 16.63
N GLU A 88 8.35 -6.79 17.14
CA GLU A 88 7.83 -8.17 17.18
C GLU A 88 7.10 -8.58 15.89
N ILE A 89 6.62 -7.60 15.12
CA ILE A 89 5.82 -7.84 13.91
C ILE A 89 6.70 -7.89 12.66
N ARG A 90 7.70 -7.02 12.56
CA ARG A 90 8.64 -6.94 11.42
C ARG A 90 9.33 -8.28 11.08
N PRO A 91 9.69 -9.17 12.02
CA PRO A 91 10.24 -10.49 11.71
C PRO A 91 9.29 -11.40 10.89
N LEU A 92 7.98 -11.15 10.93
CA LEU A 92 6.99 -11.92 10.15
C LEU A 92 6.91 -11.47 8.68
N VAL A 93 7.50 -10.32 8.33
CA VAL A 93 7.47 -9.76 6.98
C VAL A 93 8.22 -10.66 6.00
N PRO A 94 7.61 -11.05 4.86
CA PRO A 94 8.29 -11.88 3.87
C PRO A 94 9.51 -11.19 3.28
N ARG A 95 10.59 -11.95 3.05
CA ARG A 95 11.81 -11.44 2.40
C ARG A 95 11.53 -10.78 1.03
N GLY A 96 10.53 -11.26 0.30
CA GLY A 96 10.09 -10.65 -0.96
C GLY A 96 9.59 -9.20 -0.82
N CYS A 97 8.99 -8.83 0.32
CA CYS A 97 8.61 -7.44 0.60
C CYS A 97 9.84 -6.54 0.80
N LEU A 98 10.90 -7.07 1.38
CA LEU A 98 12.16 -6.34 1.61
C LEU A 98 12.86 -6.03 0.28
N ALA A 99 12.72 -6.91 -0.71
CA ALA A 99 13.21 -6.69 -2.07
C ALA A 99 12.28 -5.81 -2.93
N CYS A 100 11.13 -5.35 -2.40
CA CYS A 100 10.19 -4.49 -3.11
C CYS A 100 10.55 -3.01 -2.91
N GLY A 101 10.88 -2.31 -4.00
CA GLY A 101 11.20 -0.88 -3.97
C GLY A 101 10.00 0.04 -4.17
N ASP A 102 8.82 -0.49 -4.48
CA ASP A 102 7.65 0.34 -4.76
C ASP A 102 6.78 0.49 -3.50
N MET A 103 6.60 1.75 -3.06
CA MET A 103 5.74 2.11 -1.94
C MET A 103 4.36 2.59 -2.38
N THR A 104 4.28 3.26 -3.52
CA THR A 104 3.12 4.09 -3.90
C THR A 104 2.40 3.54 -5.14
N ALA A 105 2.67 2.29 -5.52
CA ALA A 105 2.07 1.62 -6.67
C ALA A 105 2.25 2.44 -7.95
N GLU A 106 3.51 2.60 -8.39
CA GLU A 106 3.90 3.53 -9.45
C GLU A 106 3.29 3.21 -10.82
N GLY A 107 2.87 1.96 -11.04
CA GLY A 107 2.22 1.52 -12.28
C GLY A 107 0.69 1.59 -12.28
N ALA A 108 0.06 2.22 -11.29
CA ALA A 108 -1.40 2.38 -11.21
C ALA A 108 -1.89 3.59 -12.02
N ASP A 109 -3.20 3.69 -12.25
CA ASP A 109 -3.85 4.90 -12.79
C ASP A 109 -4.07 5.95 -11.67
N ILE A 110 -4.47 5.46 -10.49
CA ILE A 110 -4.58 6.22 -9.24
C ILE A 110 -3.89 5.41 -8.15
N SER A 111 -3.12 6.08 -7.29
CA SER A 111 -2.59 5.45 -6.08
C SER A 111 -3.12 6.12 -4.83
N VAL A 112 -3.51 5.32 -3.84
CA VAL A 112 -4.18 5.78 -2.62
C VAL A 112 -3.51 5.19 -1.39
N GLY A 113 -3.30 6.00 -0.36
CA GLY A 113 -2.90 5.52 0.97
C GLY A 113 -3.25 6.53 2.05
N SER A 114 -3.12 6.12 3.31
CA SER A 114 -3.44 6.98 4.47
C SER A 114 -2.67 8.31 4.41
N ALA A 115 -3.35 9.41 4.69
CA ALA A 115 -2.72 10.72 4.83
C ALA A 115 -2.04 10.84 6.20
N GLU A 116 -0.71 10.96 6.20
CA GLU A 116 0.09 11.04 7.42
C GLU A 116 -0.34 12.24 8.28
N GLY A 117 -0.76 11.98 9.53
CA GLY A 117 -1.17 13.04 10.45
C GLY A 117 -2.53 13.67 10.16
N VAL A 118 -3.33 13.13 9.22
CA VAL A 118 -4.69 13.59 8.93
C VAL A 118 -5.66 12.39 9.01
N PRO A 119 -6.15 12.04 10.22
CA PRO A 119 -7.03 10.88 10.40
C PRO A 119 -8.29 10.97 9.54
N GLY A 120 -8.70 9.83 8.96
CA GLY A 120 -9.87 9.74 8.08
C GLY A 120 -9.61 10.15 6.63
N TRP A 121 -8.46 10.76 6.33
CA TRP A 121 -8.11 11.19 4.99
C TRP A 121 -7.12 10.23 4.31
N ASN A 122 -7.14 10.25 2.98
CA ASN A 122 -6.19 9.54 2.14
C ASN A 122 -5.43 10.51 1.26
N THR A 123 -4.15 10.24 1.05
CA THR A 123 -3.36 10.84 -0.03
C THR A 123 -3.70 10.12 -1.33
N VAL A 124 -4.04 10.88 -2.37
CA VAL A 124 -4.37 10.37 -3.70
C VAL A 124 -3.37 10.90 -4.71
N LEU A 125 -2.68 10.01 -5.43
CA LEU A 125 -1.76 10.33 -6.50
C LEU A 125 -2.38 9.96 -7.83
N ILE A 126 -2.57 10.95 -8.70
CA ILE A 126 -3.09 10.76 -10.05
C ILE A 126 -1.90 10.47 -10.98
N ARG A 127 -1.94 9.35 -11.72
CA ARG A 127 -0.80 8.90 -12.53
C ARG A 127 -1.08 8.81 -14.03
N SER A 128 -2.35 8.58 -14.40
CA SER A 128 -2.77 8.51 -15.80
C SER A 128 -3.93 9.45 -16.09
N GLU A 129 -4.17 9.73 -17.37
CA GLU A 129 -5.31 10.55 -17.78
C GLU A 129 -6.64 9.88 -17.42
N LYS A 130 -6.70 8.55 -17.50
CA LYS A 130 -7.85 7.76 -17.04
C LYS A 130 -8.12 7.97 -15.55
N GLY A 131 -7.07 7.94 -14.73
CA GLY A 131 -7.18 8.24 -13.30
C GLY A 131 -7.63 9.68 -13.04
N ARG A 132 -7.13 10.65 -13.82
CA ARG A 132 -7.53 12.06 -13.73
C ARG A 132 -9.02 12.23 -14.05
N GLN A 133 -9.49 11.62 -15.14
CA GLN A 133 -10.89 11.68 -15.54
C GLN A 133 -11.81 11.08 -14.46
N LEU A 134 -11.46 9.90 -13.94
CA LEU A 134 -12.24 9.25 -12.89
C LEU A 134 -12.36 10.11 -11.62
N LEU A 135 -11.26 10.73 -11.18
CA LEU A 135 -11.29 11.60 -10.00
C LEU A 135 -12.16 12.85 -10.23
N LYS A 136 -12.08 13.46 -11.42
CA LYS A 136 -12.94 14.60 -11.80
C LYS A 136 -14.42 14.21 -11.81
N GLU A 137 -14.76 13.04 -12.35
CA GLU A 137 -16.14 12.54 -12.35
C GLU A 137 -16.65 12.22 -10.94
N ALA A 138 -15.79 11.69 -10.06
CA ALA A 138 -16.16 11.46 -8.66
C ALA A 138 -16.39 12.78 -7.92
N GLN A 139 -15.55 13.79 -8.18
CA GLN A 139 -15.69 15.13 -7.62
C GLN A 139 -16.96 15.83 -8.11
N SER A 140 -17.27 15.80 -9.40
CA SER A 140 -18.49 16.43 -9.95
C SER A 140 -19.78 15.80 -9.44
N LYS A 141 -19.72 14.54 -9.01
CA LYS A 141 -20.83 13.81 -8.37
C LYS A 141 -20.87 13.98 -6.84
N ASN A 142 -20.02 14.83 -6.25
CA ASN A 142 -19.90 15.03 -4.80
C ASN A 142 -19.66 13.74 -4.02
N LEU A 143 -18.93 12.78 -4.60
CA LEU A 143 -18.60 11.51 -3.93
C LEU A 143 -17.35 11.59 -3.06
N LEU A 144 -16.54 12.63 -3.25
CA LEU A 144 -15.25 12.82 -2.57
C LEU A 144 -15.08 14.28 -2.16
N GLU A 145 -14.55 14.46 -0.96
CA GLU A 145 -13.93 15.72 -0.54
C GLU A 145 -12.47 15.72 -0.97
N ILE A 146 -11.99 16.84 -1.52
CA ILE A 146 -10.64 16.95 -2.06
C ILE A 146 -10.00 18.23 -1.52
N GLU A 147 -8.87 18.06 -0.84
CA GLU A 147 -8.02 19.14 -0.38
C GLU A 147 -6.60 19.03 -0.98
N PRO A 148 -5.89 20.16 -1.14
CA PRO A 148 -4.48 20.13 -1.50
C PRO A 148 -3.66 19.34 -0.47
N LEU A 149 -2.76 18.48 -0.95
CA LEU A 149 -1.83 17.76 -0.08
C LEU A 149 -0.86 18.76 0.57
N PRO A 150 -0.73 18.82 1.91
CA PRO A 150 0.23 19.70 2.56
C PRO A 150 1.68 19.39 2.15
N GLU A 151 2.51 20.41 1.92
CA GLU A 151 3.91 20.23 1.46
C GLU A 151 4.74 19.33 2.39
N LYS A 152 4.49 19.39 3.69
CA LYS A 152 5.14 18.53 4.69
C LYS A 152 4.82 17.06 4.42
N ASN A 153 3.55 16.74 4.18
CA ASN A 153 3.08 15.39 3.86
C ASN A 153 3.68 14.89 2.55
N GLU A 154 3.73 15.75 1.53
CA GLU A 154 4.39 15.41 0.25
C GLU A 154 5.88 15.06 0.46
N ARG A 155 6.60 15.90 1.22
CA ARG A 155 8.02 15.69 1.53
C ARG A 155 8.27 14.39 2.31
N HIS A 156 7.42 14.10 3.29
CA HIS A 156 7.49 12.85 4.05
C HIS A 156 7.25 11.64 3.15
N LEU A 157 6.22 11.71 2.29
CA LEU A 157 5.91 10.64 1.33
C LEU A 157 7.07 10.38 0.36
N ARG A 158 7.69 11.44 -0.19
CA ARG A 158 8.87 11.33 -1.06
C ARG A 158 10.04 10.67 -0.33
N THR A 159 10.31 11.09 0.90
CA THR A 159 11.37 10.52 1.74
C THR A 159 11.11 9.04 2.03
N ALA A 160 9.91 8.67 2.47
CA ALA A 160 9.54 7.29 2.78
C ALA A 160 9.64 6.37 1.55
N ALA A 161 9.14 6.81 0.40
CA ALA A 161 9.24 6.09 -0.86
C ALA A 161 10.70 5.92 -1.31
N GLY A 162 11.52 6.97 -1.18
CA GLY A 162 12.95 6.93 -1.47
C GLY A 162 13.70 5.93 -0.59
N LEU A 163 13.47 5.96 0.73
CA LEU A 163 14.09 5.02 1.68
C LEU A 163 13.71 3.56 1.38
N LYS A 164 12.46 3.30 0.99
CA LYS A 164 12.04 1.95 0.57
C LYS A 164 12.79 1.51 -0.70
N LYS A 165 12.93 2.37 -1.69
CA LYS A 165 13.72 2.08 -2.90
C LYS A 165 15.17 1.76 -2.58
N SER A 166 15.82 2.56 -1.72
CA SER A 166 17.22 2.35 -1.33
C SER A 166 17.43 1.02 -0.61
N ARG A 167 16.59 0.69 0.38
CA ARG A 167 16.67 -0.60 1.10
C ARG A 167 16.48 -1.80 0.16
N ALA A 168 15.51 -1.70 -0.75
CA ALA A 168 15.25 -2.77 -1.71
C ALA A 168 16.39 -2.95 -2.72
N ARG A 169 17.06 -1.86 -3.11
CA ARG A 169 18.24 -1.92 -3.98
C ARG A 169 19.40 -2.62 -3.28
N ALA A 170 19.75 -2.19 -2.07
CA ALA A 170 20.83 -2.77 -1.29
C ALA A 170 20.66 -4.29 -1.11
N LEU A 171 19.45 -4.75 -0.76
CA LEU A 171 19.18 -6.18 -0.63
C LEU A 171 19.30 -6.95 -1.96
N ARG A 172 18.92 -6.35 -3.09
CA ARG A 172 19.06 -7.00 -4.40
C ARG A 172 20.52 -7.11 -4.82
N GLU A 173 21.32 -6.09 -4.52
CA GLU A 173 22.77 -6.11 -4.76
C GLU A 173 23.43 -7.21 -3.92
N GLU A 174 23.06 -7.35 -2.64
CA GLU A 174 23.52 -8.43 -1.76
C GLU A 174 23.13 -9.82 -2.28
N ILE A 175 21.92 -10.00 -2.84
CA ILE A 175 21.47 -11.30 -3.38
C ILE A 175 22.21 -11.69 -4.67
N LEU A 176 22.72 -10.71 -5.42
CA LEU A 176 23.38 -10.93 -6.72
C LEU A 176 24.91 -11.00 -6.63
N ALA A 177 25.49 -10.66 -5.48
CA ALA A 177 26.91 -10.78 -5.17
C ALA A 177 27.26 -12.22 -4.77
#